data_AF-A0A7M3SPY0-F1
#
_entry.id   AF-A0A7M3SPY0-F1
#
_cell.length_a   1.000
_cell.length_b   1.000
_cell.length_c   1.000
_cell.angle_alpha   90.00
_cell.angle_beta   90.00
_cell.angle_gamma   90.00
#
_symmetry.space_group_name_H-M   'P 1'
#
loop_
_entity.id
_entity.type
_entity.pdbx_description
1 polymer ?
#
loop_
_entity_poly.entity_id
_entity_poly.type
_entity_poly.pdbx_seq_one_letter_code
_entity_poly.pdbx_strand_id
1 'polypeptide(L)'
;ERNFDILAKSYLSDIKEVRERAGGDSTYWVPISDFIELCPRISGNYWRLINRPLKDGWVCMNSGAGESSRKRTARLIKERIREDLTNSCIERMNKMDDSFAELFIDPVERVTKLLSEQVKEEMPMNASIRADWPPCFESAVGELSQGVNVNHTGRLFLASMSLAMGLSQEQACGFFANAPDYNADTTSYQINQIYEAKYTPHGCAALKTSARCPVSPGDDRLCDQEWLTHPLKYLKAKQRRRFQETGATVITDKTE
;
A
#
# COMPACT_ATOMS: atom_id res chain seq x y z
N GLU A 1 -27.00 -3.12 -11.88
CA GLU A 1 -26.54 -4.50 -12.16
C GLU A 1 -26.15 -4.68 -13.62
N ARG A 2 -27.02 -4.35 -14.59
CA ARG A 2 -26.78 -4.49 -16.04
C ARG A 2 -25.42 -3.98 -16.56
N ASN A 3 -24.89 -2.89 -16.00
CA ASN A 3 -23.60 -2.34 -16.43
C ASN A 3 -22.39 -3.21 -16.01
N PHE A 4 -22.49 -3.95 -14.90
CA PHE A 4 -21.38 -4.76 -14.41
C PHE A 4 -21.10 -5.94 -15.34
N ASP A 5 -22.14 -6.65 -15.77
CA ASP A 5 -21.98 -7.81 -16.64
C ASP A 5 -21.51 -7.41 -18.04
N ILE A 6 -21.92 -6.24 -18.53
CA ILE A 6 -21.42 -5.68 -19.79
C ILE A 6 -19.92 -5.41 -19.66
N LEU A 7 -19.49 -4.69 -18.63
CA LEU A 7 -18.07 -4.42 -18.38
C LEU A 7 -17.26 -5.71 -18.22
N ALA A 8 -17.79 -6.67 -17.46
CA ALA A 8 -17.13 -7.95 -17.27
C ALA A 8 -16.92 -8.68 -18.60
N LYS A 9 -17.93 -8.73 -19.48
CA LYS A 9 -17.82 -9.35 -20.81
C LYS A 9 -16.92 -8.58 -21.79
N SER A 10 -16.71 -7.28 -21.57
CA SER A 10 -15.77 -6.50 -22.38
C SER A 10 -14.30 -6.77 -22.03
N TYR A 11 -14.02 -7.08 -20.76
CA TYR A 11 -12.64 -7.20 -20.25
C TYR A 11 -12.25 -8.63 -19.88
N LEU A 12 -13.18 -9.54 -19.67
CA LEU A 12 -12.92 -10.96 -19.42
C LEU A 12 -13.37 -11.77 -20.64
N SER A 13 -12.74 -12.92 -20.85
CA SER A 13 -13.06 -13.83 -21.95
C SER A 13 -14.50 -14.33 -21.87
N ASP A 14 -15.00 -14.57 -20.65
CA ASP A 14 -16.41 -14.87 -20.38
C ASP A 14 -16.72 -14.65 -18.88
N ILE A 15 -18.00 -14.70 -18.49
CA ILE A 15 -18.43 -14.61 -17.09
C ILE A 15 -19.76 -15.35 -16.87
N LYS A 16 -19.84 -16.15 -15.79
CA LYS A 16 -21.08 -16.80 -15.35
C LYS A 16 -21.55 -16.21 -14.03
N GLU A 17 -22.82 -15.86 -13.95
CA GLU A 17 -23.49 -15.49 -12.71
C GLU A 17 -24.36 -16.66 -12.25
N VAL A 18 -24.13 -17.15 -11.03
CA VAL A 18 -24.96 -18.16 -10.38
C VAL A 18 -25.65 -17.49 -9.20
N ARG A 19 -26.97 -17.41 -9.25
CA ARG A 19 -27.80 -16.91 -8.15
C ARG A 19 -28.23 -18.08 -7.28
N GLU A 20 -28.00 -18.00 -5.99
CA GLU A 20 -28.61 -18.93 -5.04
C GLU A 20 -30.11 -18.65 -4.94
N ARG A 21 -30.92 -19.69 -4.73
CA ARG A 21 -32.39 -19.59 -4.76
C ARG A 21 -32.91 -18.54 -3.77
N ALA A 22 -33.92 -17.78 -4.22
CA ALA A 22 -34.74 -16.83 -3.47
C ALA A 22 -33.97 -15.84 -2.56
N GLY A 23 -33.31 -14.85 -3.18
CA GLY A 23 -32.83 -13.64 -2.48
C GLY A 23 -31.36 -13.64 -2.05
N GLY A 24 -30.58 -14.67 -2.42
CA GLY A 24 -29.15 -14.75 -2.11
C GLY A 24 -28.26 -13.86 -3.00
N ASP A 25 -27.05 -13.56 -2.50
CA ASP A 25 -26.01 -12.83 -3.24
C ASP A 25 -25.58 -13.59 -4.50
N SER A 26 -25.45 -12.88 -5.63
CA SER A 26 -24.94 -13.46 -6.88
C SER A 26 -23.48 -13.89 -6.74
N THR A 27 -23.18 -15.14 -7.10
CA THR A 27 -21.81 -15.67 -7.18
C THR A 27 -21.35 -15.71 -8.62
N TYR A 28 -20.29 -14.98 -8.91
CA TYR A 28 -19.65 -14.92 -10.22
C TYR A 28 -18.59 -16.00 -10.38
N TRP A 29 -18.44 -16.48 -11.61
CA TRP A 29 -17.40 -17.42 -12.00
C TRP A 29 -16.70 -16.88 -13.23
N VAL A 30 -15.38 -17.00 -13.23
CA VAL A 30 -14.51 -16.50 -14.30
C VAL A 30 -13.72 -17.66 -14.92
N PRO A 31 -13.39 -17.60 -16.22
CA PRO A 31 -12.51 -18.57 -16.86
C PRO A 31 -11.16 -18.67 -16.14
N ILE A 32 -10.62 -19.88 -16.05
CA ILE A 32 -9.31 -20.13 -15.43
C ILE A 32 -8.17 -19.36 -16.13
N SER A 33 -8.26 -19.17 -17.45
CA SER A 33 -7.29 -18.40 -18.23
C SER A 33 -7.18 -16.96 -17.75
N ASP A 34 -8.31 -16.24 -17.70
CA ASP A 34 -8.35 -14.86 -17.21
C ASP A 34 -7.92 -14.77 -15.74
N PHE A 35 -8.30 -15.76 -14.92
CA PHE A 35 -7.92 -15.78 -13.52
C PHE A 35 -6.40 -15.89 -13.34
N ILE A 36 -5.74 -16.87 -13.98
CA ILE A 36 -4.30 -17.09 -13.83
C ILE A 36 -3.49 -15.95 -14.42
N GLU A 37 -3.96 -15.35 -15.50
CA GLU A 37 -3.31 -14.19 -16.14
C GLU A 37 -3.34 -12.97 -15.21
N LEU A 38 -4.49 -12.66 -14.62
CA LEU A 38 -4.71 -11.41 -13.89
C LEU A 38 -4.38 -11.51 -12.38
N CYS A 39 -4.52 -12.68 -11.77
CA CYS A 39 -4.35 -12.84 -10.31
C CYS A 39 -2.94 -12.53 -9.77
N PRO A 40 -1.81 -12.72 -10.48
CA PRO A 40 -0.47 -12.51 -9.92
C PRO A 40 -0.22 -11.06 -9.45
N ARG A 41 -0.91 -10.09 -10.04
CA ARG A 41 -0.79 -8.67 -9.69
C ARG A 41 -1.70 -8.25 -8.53
N ILE A 42 -2.55 -9.15 -8.05
CA ILE A 42 -3.51 -8.87 -6.99
C ILE A 42 -3.05 -9.51 -5.68
N SER A 43 -2.77 -8.69 -4.67
CA SER A 43 -2.31 -9.18 -3.36
C SER A 43 -3.42 -9.85 -2.55
N GLY A 44 -3.08 -10.92 -1.84
CA GLY A 44 -3.94 -11.66 -0.91
C GLY A 44 -3.93 -13.16 -1.19
N ASN A 45 -4.10 -14.01 -0.17
CA ASN A 45 -4.09 -15.46 -0.35
C ASN A 45 -5.28 -15.94 -1.18
N TYR A 46 -6.38 -15.17 -1.17
CA TYR A 46 -7.55 -15.40 -1.99
C TYR A 46 -7.27 -15.50 -3.51
N TRP A 47 -6.20 -14.86 -3.97
CA TRP A 47 -5.85 -14.79 -5.41
C TRP A 47 -4.99 -15.97 -5.87
N ARG A 48 -4.64 -16.89 -4.98
CA ARG A 48 -3.95 -18.13 -5.36
C ARG A 48 -4.98 -19.15 -5.86
N LEU A 49 -4.75 -19.71 -7.04
CA LEU A 49 -5.66 -20.69 -7.63
C LEU A 49 -5.93 -21.89 -6.71
N ILE A 50 -4.91 -22.35 -5.96
CA ILE A 50 -5.03 -23.46 -4.99
C ILE A 50 -6.07 -23.20 -3.89
N ASN A 51 -6.39 -21.93 -3.61
CA ASN A 51 -7.31 -21.53 -2.56
C ASN A 51 -8.74 -21.31 -3.11
N ARG A 52 -9.00 -21.72 -4.36
CA ARG A 52 -10.23 -21.36 -5.07
C ARG A 52 -10.95 -22.58 -5.63
N PRO A 53 -12.29 -22.65 -5.47
CA PRO A 53 -13.06 -23.70 -6.12
C PRO A 53 -12.94 -23.55 -7.65
N LEU A 54 -12.48 -24.61 -8.30
CA LEU A 54 -12.40 -24.75 -9.75
C LEU A 54 -13.37 -25.84 -10.19
N LYS A 55 -14.22 -25.55 -11.18
CA LYS A 55 -15.14 -26.52 -11.76
C LYS A 55 -15.24 -26.31 -13.26
N ASP A 56 -14.97 -27.35 -14.04
CA ASP A 56 -15.11 -27.35 -15.51
C ASP A 56 -14.39 -26.16 -16.21
N GLY A 57 -13.22 -25.76 -15.69
CA GLY A 57 -12.45 -24.61 -16.20
C GLY A 57 -12.90 -23.24 -15.67
N TRP A 58 -13.80 -23.19 -14.70
CA TRP A 58 -14.33 -21.97 -14.09
C TRP A 58 -13.90 -21.82 -12.64
N VAL A 59 -13.37 -20.66 -12.30
CA VAL A 59 -12.93 -20.30 -10.94
C VAL A 59 -14.04 -19.51 -10.23
N CYS A 60 -14.52 -20.03 -9.09
CA CYS A 60 -15.64 -19.47 -8.34
C CYS A 60 -15.23 -18.26 -7.50
N MET A 61 -15.70 -17.05 -7.84
CA MET A 61 -15.44 -15.81 -7.11
C MET A 61 -16.28 -15.72 -5.83
N ASN A 62 -16.18 -16.68 -4.92
CA ASN A 62 -16.94 -16.69 -3.68
C ASN A 62 -16.72 -15.41 -2.84
N SER A 63 -17.71 -15.02 -2.04
CA SER A 63 -17.57 -13.92 -1.08
C SER A 63 -16.64 -14.27 0.08
N GLY A 64 -16.15 -13.26 0.81
CA GLY A 64 -15.34 -13.47 2.01
C GLY A 64 -14.60 -12.22 2.48
N ALA A 65 -14.22 -12.19 3.76
CA ALA A 65 -13.50 -11.07 4.39
C ALA A 65 -14.11 -9.68 4.11
N GLY A 66 -15.46 -9.58 4.08
CA GLY A 66 -16.18 -8.33 3.82
C GLY A 66 -16.29 -7.91 2.34
N GLU A 67 -15.74 -8.70 1.41
CA GLU A 67 -15.91 -8.50 -0.03
C GLU A 67 -16.97 -9.45 -0.61
N SER A 68 -17.92 -8.90 -1.36
CA SER A 68 -18.88 -9.70 -2.14
C SER A 68 -18.21 -10.31 -3.37
N SER A 69 -18.85 -11.33 -3.95
CA SER A 69 -18.39 -11.94 -5.20
C SER A 69 -18.18 -10.90 -6.30
N ARG A 70 -19.14 -9.97 -6.46
CA ARG A 70 -19.04 -8.86 -7.41
C ARG A 70 -17.81 -7.99 -7.18
N LYS A 71 -17.51 -7.62 -5.93
CA LYS A 71 -16.32 -6.81 -5.60
C LYS A 71 -15.03 -7.54 -5.97
N ARG A 72 -14.96 -8.84 -5.70
CA ARG A 72 -13.81 -9.67 -6.06
C ARG A 72 -13.67 -9.76 -7.58
N THR A 73 -14.73 -10.06 -8.33
CA THR A 73 -14.70 -10.03 -9.80
C THR A 73 -14.31 -8.66 -10.35
N ALA A 74 -14.78 -7.57 -9.74
CA ALA A 74 -14.39 -6.21 -10.11
C ALA A 74 -12.88 -5.96 -9.99
N ARG A 75 -12.18 -6.63 -9.06
CA ARG A 75 -10.72 -6.51 -8.92
C ARG A 75 -9.98 -7.13 -10.11
N LEU A 76 -10.49 -8.24 -10.67
CA LEU A 76 -9.93 -8.81 -11.92
C LEU A 76 -10.16 -7.87 -13.11
N ILE A 77 -11.38 -7.37 -13.26
CA ILE A 77 -11.73 -6.42 -14.33
C ILE A 77 -10.84 -5.16 -14.23
N LYS A 78 -10.64 -4.65 -13.01
CA LYS A 78 -9.74 -3.52 -12.76
C LYS A 78 -8.29 -3.81 -13.17
N GLU A 79 -7.83 -5.04 -12.98
CA GLU A 79 -6.49 -5.44 -13.40
C GLU A 79 -6.36 -5.45 -14.91
N ARG A 80 -7.31 -6.06 -15.64
CA ARG A 80 -7.28 -6.03 -17.11
C ARG A 80 -7.35 -4.59 -17.65
N ILE A 81 -8.23 -3.75 -17.10
CA ILE A 81 -8.29 -2.33 -17.46
C ILE A 81 -6.94 -1.64 -17.24
N ARG A 82 -6.26 -1.93 -16.13
CA ARG A 82 -4.92 -1.37 -15.87
C ARG A 82 -3.93 -1.82 -16.94
N GLU A 83 -3.91 -3.11 -17.30
CA GLU A 83 -3.02 -3.64 -18.33
C GLU A 83 -3.29 -2.99 -19.69
N ASP A 84 -4.56 -2.90 -20.11
CA ASP A 84 -4.96 -2.26 -21.37
C ASP A 84 -4.54 -0.78 -21.42
N LEU A 85 -4.78 -0.03 -20.35
CA LEU A 85 -4.38 1.37 -20.25
C LEU A 85 -2.85 1.53 -20.29
N THR A 86 -2.13 0.66 -19.59
CA THR A 86 -0.67 0.70 -19.54
C THR A 86 -0.06 0.38 -20.90
N ASN A 87 -0.56 -0.65 -21.58
CA ASN A 87 -0.14 -1.04 -22.92
C ASN A 87 -0.45 0.08 -23.93
N SER A 88 -1.64 0.69 -23.83
CA SER A 88 -2.01 1.83 -24.67
C SER A 88 -1.09 3.04 -24.46
N CYS A 89 -0.68 3.31 -23.22
CA CYS A 89 0.29 4.37 -22.92
C CYS A 89 1.66 4.06 -23.51
N ILE A 90 2.18 2.84 -23.32
CA ILE A 90 3.47 2.41 -23.87
C ILE A 90 3.46 2.50 -25.40
N GLU A 91 2.41 2.02 -26.05
CA GLU A 91 2.29 2.09 -27.50
C GLU A 91 2.29 3.53 -28.01
N ARG A 92 1.60 4.45 -27.31
CA ARG A 92 1.61 5.87 -27.65
C ARG A 92 2.99 6.48 -27.46
N MET A 93 3.66 6.19 -26.35
CA MET A 93 5.02 6.67 -26.06
C MET A 93 6.01 6.20 -27.13
N ASN A 94 5.93 4.94 -27.57
CA ASN A 94 6.80 4.40 -28.62
C ASN A 94 6.60 5.07 -29.99
N LYS A 95 5.48 5.78 -30.20
CA LYS A 95 5.20 6.55 -31.42
C LYS A 95 5.61 8.02 -31.30
N MET A 96 6.06 8.47 -30.13
CA MET A 96 6.52 9.84 -29.91
C MET A 96 7.99 9.95 -30.29
N ASP A 97 8.35 11.04 -30.96
CA ASP A 97 9.74 11.46 -31.14
C ASP A 97 10.13 12.47 -30.04
N ASP A 98 11.43 12.73 -29.93
CA ASP A 98 11.97 13.63 -28.89
C ASP A 98 11.39 15.05 -29.04
N SER A 99 11.20 15.52 -30.27
CA SER A 99 10.64 16.84 -30.55
C SER A 99 9.18 16.98 -30.09
N PHE A 100 8.37 15.93 -30.24
CA PHE A 100 7.01 15.91 -29.73
C PHE A 100 6.98 15.78 -28.21
N ALA A 101 7.90 15.02 -27.61
CA ALA A 101 8.02 14.88 -26.15
C ALA A 101 8.36 16.22 -25.47
N GLU A 102 9.18 17.07 -26.10
CA GLU A 102 9.53 18.41 -25.60
C GLU A 102 8.29 19.30 -25.38
N LEU A 103 7.25 19.15 -26.21
CA LEU A 103 5.99 19.91 -26.07
C LEU A 103 5.22 19.58 -24.78
N PHE A 104 5.54 18.46 -24.12
CA PHE A 104 4.88 18.03 -22.89
C PHE A 104 5.61 18.43 -21.62
N ILE A 105 6.82 19.00 -21.69
CA ILE A 105 7.61 19.36 -20.50
C ILE A 105 6.79 20.27 -19.58
N ASP A 106 6.35 21.42 -20.09
CA ASP A 106 5.57 22.41 -19.33
C ASP A 106 4.26 21.83 -18.74
N PRO A 107 3.40 21.15 -19.52
CA PRO A 107 2.22 20.47 -18.98
C PRO A 107 2.53 19.43 -17.90
N VAL A 108 3.55 18.59 -18.13
CA VAL A 108 3.93 17.50 -17.21
C VAL A 108 4.48 18.06 -15.91
N GLU A 109 5.34 19.08 -15.96
CA GLU A 109 5.85 19.75 -14.77
C GLU A 109 4.72 20.37 -13.95
N ARG A 110 3.76 21.04 -14.61
CA ARG A 110 2.60 21.64 -13.94
C ARG A 110 1.74 20.60 -13.25
N VAL A 111 1.39 19.51 -13.96
CA VAL A 111 0.58 18.42 -13.39
C VAL A 111 1.32 17.73 -12.24
N THR A 112 2.63 17.49 -12.40
CA THR A 112 3.45 16.86 -11.35
C THR A 112 3.55 17.74 -10.10
N LYS A 113 3.69 19.05 -10.29
CA LYS A 113 3.70 20.03 -9.19
C LYS A 113 2.36 20.04 -8.44
N LEU A 114 1.24 20.19 -9.16
CA LEU A 114 -0.10 20.18 -8.57
C LEU A 114 -0.39 18.86 -7.84
N LEU A 115 0.00 17.72 -8.42
CA LEU A 115 -0.16 16.42 -7.77
C LEU A 115 0.68 16.35 -6.48
N SER A 116 1.91 16.87 -6.51
CA SER A 116 2.77 16.89 -5.32
C SER A 116 2.21 17.80 -4.20
N GLU A 117 1.54 18.89 -4.57
CA GLU A 117 0.88 19.82 -3.65
C GLU A 117 -0.38 19.17 -3.05
N GLN A 118 -1.24 18.58 -3.89
CA GLN A 118 -2.44 17.87 -3.45
C GLN A 118 -2.13 16.66 -2.56
N VAL A 119 -1.09 15.88 -2.86
CA VAL A 119 -0.67 14.75 -1.99
C VAL A 119 -0.22 15.25 -0.61
N LYS A 120 0.41 16.44 -0.54
CA LYS A 120 0.79 17.05 0.75
C LYS A 120 -0.42 17.58 1.51
N GLU A 121 -1.41 18.13 0.82
CA GLU A 121 -2.62 18.69 1.42
C GLU A 121 -3.65 17.63 1.85
N GLU A 122 -3.85 16.57 1.07
CA GLU A 122 -4.89 15.57 1.35
C GLU A 122 -4.50 14.59 2.48
N MET A 123 -3.21 14.30 2.66
CA MET A 123 -2.71 13.48 3.78
C MET A 123 -1.25 13.82 4.08
N PRO A 124 -0.95 14.84 4.91
CA PRO A 124 0.40 14.98 5.44
C PRO A 124 0.71 13.72 6.24
N MET A 125 1.64 12.90 5.73
CA MET A 125 2.15 11.76 6.48
C MET A 125 2.94 12.36 7.63
N ASN A 126 2.27 12.61 8.75
CA ASN A 126 2.86 13.27 9.90
C ASN A 126 3.38 12.23 10.89
N ALA A 127 4.66 12.33 11.20
CA ALA A 127 5.27 11.55 12.28
C ALA A 127 4.88 12.06 13.68
N SER A 128 4.19 13.21 13.78
CA SER A 128 3.92 13.90 15.04
C SER A 128 3.04 13.09 16.01
N ILE A 129 2.24 12.16 15.51
CA ILE A 129 1.35 11.34 16.34
C ILE A 129 1.94 9.94 16.50
N ARG A 130 2.62 9.74 17.63
CA ARG A 130 3.26 8.47 18.00
C ARG A 130 2.31 7.26 17.98
N ALA A 131 1.03 7.46 18.29
CA ALA A 131 0.03 6.39 18.25
C ALA A 131 -0.19 5.79 16.84
N ASP A 132 0.21 6.50 15.78
CA ASP A 132 0.13 5.98 14.40
C ASP A 132 1.34 5.17 13.98
N TRP A 133 2.43 5.23 14.76
CA TRP A 133 3.67 4.61 14.38
C TRP A 133 3.48 3.10 14.21
N PRO A 134 4.05 2.51 13.14
CA PRO A 134 4.08 1.06 13.02
C PRO A 134 4.83 0.45 14.21
N PRO A 135 4.42 -0.72 14.71
CA PRO A 135 5.03 -1.33 15.89
C PRO A 135 6.53 -1.61 15.70
N CYS A 136 6.98 -1.92 14.48
CA CYS A 136 8.40 -2.08 14.15
C CYS A 136 9.21 -0.78 14.28
N PHE A 137 8.62 0.38 13.96
CA PHE A 137 9.27 1.69 14.14
C PHE A 137 9.32 2.06 15.62
N GLU A 138 8.19 1.91 16.32
CA GLU A 138 8.09 2.15 17.77
C GLU A 138 9.09 1.28 18.55
N SER A 139 9.24 0.00 18.19
CA SER A 139 10.20 -0.91 18.82
C SER A 139 11.64 -0.46 18.60
N ALA A 140 12.01 -0.01 17.40
CA ALA A 140 13.36 0.46 17.12
C ALA A 140 13.70 1.74 17.91
N VAL A 141 12.75 2.68 18.01
CA VAL A 141 12.90 3.87 18.85
C VAL A 141 12.97 3.49 20.34
N GLY A 142 12.13 2.54 20.77
CA GLY A 142 12.11 2.00 22.13
C GLY A 142 13.44 1.39 22.56
N GLU A 143 14.01 0.50 21.74
CA GLU A 143 15.33 -0.10 21.98
C GLU A 143 16.41 0.98 22.16
N LEU A 144 16.51 1.96 21.24
CA LEU A 144 17.51 3.03 21.36
C LEU A 144 17.28 3.89 22.61
N SER A 145 16.02 4.21 22.95
CA SER A 145 15.71 4.99 24.15
C SER A 145 16.12 4.29 25.45
N GLN A 146 16.19 2.96 25.44
CA GLN A 146 16.63 2.12 26.55
C GLN A 146 18.15 1.87 26.55
N GLY A 147 18.88 2.47 25.60
CA GLY A 147 20.31 2.22 25.42
C GLY A 147 20.61 0.83 24.83
N VAL A 148 19.62 0.17 24.22
CA VAL A 148 19.83 -1.09 23.50
C VAL A 148 20.28 -0.78 22.08
N ASN A 149 21.36 -1.43 21.66
CA ASN A 149 21.89 -1.22 20.33
C ASN A 149 21.00 -1.88 19.26
N VAL A 150 20.53 -1.09 18.30
CA VAL A 150 19.82 -1.56 17.12
C VAL A 150 20.84 -2.01 16.05
N ASN A 151 20.62 -3.19 15.47
CA ASN A 151 21.48 -3.72 14.41
C ASN A 151 21.48 -2.83 13.14
N HIS A 152 22.45 -3.04 12.24
CA HIS A 152 22.60 -2.23 11.01
C HIS A 152 21.31 -2.11 10.20
N THR A 153 20.58 -3.21 10.00
CA THR A 153 19.30 -3.20 9.28
C THR A 153 18.23 -2.36 9.98
N GLY A 154 18.16 -2.42 11.30
CA GLY A 154 17.24 -1.61 12.09
C GLY A 154 17.59 -0.12 12.07
N ARG A 155 18.88 0.23 12.06
CA ARG A 155 19.33 1.64 11.92
C ARG A 155 18.95 2.21 10.56
N LEU A 156 19.23 1.48 9.48
CA LEU A 156 18.82 1.86 8.13
C LEU A 156 17.29 1.98 8.02
N PHE A 157 16.55 1.03 8.59
CA PHE A 157 15.09 1.07 8.63
C PHE A 157 14.59 2.32 9.39
N LEU A 158 15.14 2.62 10.56
CA LEU A 158 14.73 3.78 11.35
C LEU A 158 14.97 5.10 10.60
N ALA A 159 16.13 5.26 9.98
CA ALA A 159 16.46 6.46 9.21
C ALA A 159 15.59 6.60 7.95
N SER A 160 15.47 5.53 7.14
CA SER A 160 14.66 5.54 5.91
C SER A 160 13.15 5.66 6.18
N MET A 161 12.65 5.09 7.28
CA MET A 161 11.27 5.27 7.72
C MET A 161 11.04 6.70 8.22
N SER A 162 11.99 7.29 8.97
CA SER A 162 11.91 8.69 9.41
C SER A 162 11.80 9.65 8.21
N LEU A 163 12.62 9.44 7.17
CA LEU A 163 12.52 10.18 5.91
C LEU A 163 11.12 10.03 5.28
N ALA A 164 10.65 8.80 5.15
CA ALA A 164 9.35 8.52 4.52
C ALA A 164 8.16 9.09 5.32
N MET A 165 8.32 9.26 6.63
CA MET A 165 7.36 9.91 7.53
C MET A 165 7.51 11.44 7.59
N GLY A 166 8.40 12.02 6.79
CA GLY A 166 8.62 13.47 6.74
C GLY A 166 9.33 14.06 7.94
N LEU A 167 10.05 13.26 8.74
CA LEU A 167 10.88 13.77 9.84
C LEU A 167 12.13 14.46 9.28
N SER A 168 12.54 15.55 9.90
CA SER A 168 13.79 16.22 9.57
C SER A 168 14.99 15.34 9.91
N GLN A 169 16.15 15.65 9.32
CA GLN A 169 17.39 14.93 9.62
C GLN A 169 17.74 15.04 11.10
N GLU A 170 17.55 16.22 11.71
CA GLU A 170 17.82 16.46 13.14
C GLU A 170 16.92 15.59 14.02
N GLN A 171 15.63 15.47 13.67
CA GLN A 171 14.70 14.60 14.38
C GLN A 171 15.11 13.12 14.28
N ALA A 172 15.52 12.68 13.09
CA ALA A 172 16.01 11.32 12.88
C ALA A 172 17.31 11.04 13.65
N CYS A 173 18.27 11.98 13.65
CA CYS A 173 19.49 11.92 14.45
C CYS A 173 19.18 11.79 15.95
N GLY A 174 18.15 12.51 16.42
CA GLY A 174 17.72 12.51 17.82
C GLY A 174 17.36 11.13 18.35
N PHE A 175 16.83 10.22 17.52
CA PHE A 175 16.53 8.85 17.96
C PHE A 175 17.76 8.04 18.33
N PHE A 176 18.92 8.36 17.75
CA PHE A 176 20.17 7.63 17.99
C PHE A 176 20.98 8.19 19.15
N ALA A 177 20.58 9.31 19.76
CA ALA A 177 21.36 9.99 20.80
C ALA A 177 21.65 9.10 22.02
N ASN A 178 20.77 8.14 22.32
CA ASN A 178 20.92 7.19 23.43
C ASN A 178 21.58 5.86 23.02
N ALA A 179 22.03 5.73 21.76
CA ALA A 179 22.70 4.52 21.31
C ALA A 179 24.07 4.35 22.01
N PRO A 180 24.47 3.13 22.42
CA PRO A 180 25.75 2.90 23.11
C PRO A 180 27.01 3.35 22.35
N ASP A 181 26.93 3.36 21.02
CA ASP A 181 27.99 3.71 20.07
C ASP A 181 27.74 5.07 19.40
N TYR A 182 26.90 5.91 19.99
CA TYR A 182 26.49 7.17 19.39
C TYR A 182 27.68 8.13 19.20
N ASN A 183 27.89 8.53 17.95
CA ASN A 183 28.75 9.65 17.57
C ASN A 183 27.94 10.59 16.68
N ALA A 184 27.80 11.86 17.10
CA ALA A 184 26.92 12.82 16.45
C ALA A 184 27.31 13.11 14.99
N ASP A 185 28.60 13.29 14.71
CA ASP A 185 29.11 13.60 13.36
C ASP A 185 28.89 12.42 12.41
N THR A 186 29.24 11.21 12.87
CA THR A 186 29.11 9.98 12.09
C THR A 186 27.64 9.66 11.82
N THR A 187 26.79 9.77 12.84
CA THR A 187 25.35 9.51 12.70
C THR A 187 24.70 10.51 11.76
N SER A 188 25.02 11.80 11.90
CA SER A 188 24.49 12.85 11.03
C SER A 188 24.92 12.64 9.58
N TYR A 189 26.18 12.27 9.34
CA TYR A 189 26.67 11.93 8.01
C TYR A 189 25.94 10.72 7.41
N GLN A 190 25.79 9.63 8.17
CA GLN A 190 25.10 8.42 7.72
C GLN A 190 23.62 8.68 7.39
N ILE A 191 22.92 9.43 8.25
CA ILE A 191 21.52 9.79 8.00
C ILE A 191 21.40 10.72 6.80
N ASN A 192 22.34 11.66 6.61
CA ASN A 192 22.35 12.54 5.45
C ASN A 192 22.42 11.73 4.14
N GLN A 193 23.36 10.78 4.07
CA GLN A 193 23.49 9.89 2.90
C GLN A 193 22.19 9.13 2.62
N ILE A 194 21.48 8.70 3.67
CA ILE A 194 20.19 8.02 3.52
C ILE A 194 19.11 8.95 2.97
N TYR A 195 19.08 10.20 3.44
CA TYR A 195 18.13 11.23 3.04
C TYR A 195 18.37 11.71 1.60
N GLU A 196 19.63 11.96 1.22
CA GLU A 196 20.03 12.36 -0.13
C GLU A 196 19.72 11.28 -1.16
N ALA A 197 20.06 10.02 -0.85
CA ALA A 197 19.78 8.88 -1.73
C ALA A 197 18.30 8.44 -1.73
N LYS A 198 17.46 9.03 -0.87
CA LYS A 198 16.02 8.74 -0.76
C LYS A 198 15.71 7.25 -0.59
N TYR A 199 16.44 6.57 0.29
CA TYR A 199 16.21 5.15 0.52
C TYR A 199 14.78 4.87 0.96
N THR A 200 14.19 3.83 0.36
CA THR A 200 12.88 3.34 0.76
C THR A 200 13.01 2.38 1.94
N PRO A 201 12.23 2.54 3.01
CA PRO A 201 12.26 1.62 4.14
C PRO A 201 11.89 0.18 3.75
N HIS A 202 12.42 -0.78 4.49
CA HIS A 202 12.14 -2.19 4.26
C HIS A 202 10.67 -2.56 4.50
N GLY A 203 10.13 -3.45 3.66
CA GLY A 203 8.80 -4.02 3.83
C GLY A 203 8.71 -5.07 4.95
N CYS A 204 7.49 -5.48 5.31
CA CYS A 204 7.25 -6.37 6.45
C CYS A 204 7.98 -7.71 6.34
N ALA A 205 8.08 -8.29 5.13
CA ALA A 205 8.78 -9.56 4.91
C ALA A 205 10.28 -9.44 5.26
N ALA A 206 10.95 -8.38 4.78
CA ALA A 206 12.36 -8.14 5.07
C ALA A 206 12.59 -7.85 6.56
N LEU A 207 11.69 -7.11 7.21
CA LEU A 207 11.76 -6.86 8.66
C LEU A 207 11.55 -8.12 9.51
N LYS A 208 10.70 -9.05 9.07
CA LYS A 208 10.54 -10.35 9.72
C LYS A 208 11.81 -11.18 9.61
N THR A 209 12.40 -11.28 8.42
CA THR A 209 13.64 -12.03 8.20
C THR A 209 14.84 -11.44 8.94
N SER A 210 14.90 -10.12 9.12
CA SER A 210 15.98 -9.43 9.85
C SER A 210 15.73 -9.30 11.37
N ALA A 211 14.72 -9.99 11.91
CA ALA A 211 14.32 -9.94 13.32
C ALA A 211 14.04 -8.51 13.83
N ARG A 212 13.44 -7.65 12.98
CA ARG A 212 13.04 -6.26 13.27
C ARG A 212 11.52 -6.04 13.29
N CYS A 213 10.73 -7.09 13.08
CA CYS A 213 9.30 -7.07 13.31
C CYS A 213 9.01 -7.61 14.73
N PRO A 214 8.52 -6.79 15.67
CA PRO A 214 8.23 -7.22 17.04
C PRO A 214 6.90 -7.95 17.17
N VAL A 215 6.12 -8.02 16.08
CA VAL A 215 4.74 -8.52 16.06
C VAL A 215 4.73 -9.99 15.66
N SER A 216 4.16 -10.83 16.51
CA SER A 216 3.77 -12.21 16.21
C SER A 216 2.30 -12.28 15.74
N PRO A 217 1.88 -13.34 15.05
CA PRO A 217 0.48 -13.48 14.62
C PRO A 217 -0.49 -13.36 15.80
N GLY A 218 -1.44 -12.43 15.72
CA GLY A 218 -2.43 -12.18 16.77
C GLY A 218 -2.10 -11.00 17.71
N ASP A 219 -0.86 -10.49 17.70
CA ASP A 219 -0.45 -9.38 18.57
C ASP A 219 -1.04 -8.03 18.11
N ASP A 220 -1.14 -7.82 16.79
CA ASP A 220 -1.73 -6.61 16.21
C ASP A 220 -2.63 -6.97 15.01
N ARG A 221 -3.94 -6.74 15.18
CA ARG A 221 -4.98 -7.05 14.19
C ARG A 221 -4.77 -6.37 12.83
N LEU A 222 -4.15 -5.20 12.80
CA LEU A 222 -3.85 -4.47 11.56
C LEU A 222 -2.63 -5.08 10.87
N CYS A 223 -1.60 -5.46 11.64
CA CYS A 223 -0.45 -6.21 11.16
C CYS A 223 -0.80 -7.59 10.58
N ASP A 224 -1.85 -8.22 11.11
CA ASP A 224 -2.34 -9.52 10.63
C ASP A 224 -3.11 -9.45 9.29
N GLN A 225 -3.43 -8.25 8.80
CA GLN A 225 -4.17 -8.10 7.54
C GLN A 225 -3.33 -8.54 6.33
N GLU A 226 -3.92 -9.37 5.45
CA GLU A 226 -3.22 -9.89 4.26
C GLU A 226 -2.67 -8.81 3.32
N TRP A 227 -3.33 -7.65 3.26
CA TRP A 227 -2.93 -6.52 2.41
C TRP A 227 -1.82 -5.66 3.03
N LEU A 228 -1.53 -5.83 4.32
CA LEU A 228 -0.55 -5.04 5.06
C LEU A 228 0.87 -5.60 4.92
N THR A 229 1.48 -5.32 3.78
CA THR A 229 2.82 -5.82 3.43
C THR A 229 3.97 -4.85 3.76
N HIS A 230 3.68 -3.66 4.28
CA HIS A 230 4.68 -2.61 4.47
C HIS A 230 4.34 -1.67 5.65
N PRO A 231 5.32 -1.22 6.49
CA PRO A 231 5.08 -0.29 7.60
C PRO A 231 4.39 1.02 7.19
N LEU A 232 4.77 1.62 6.06
CA LEU A 232 4.08 2.79 5.50
C LEU A 232 2.58 2.56 5.23
N LYS A 233 2.14 1.33 4.88
CA LYS A 233 0.70 1.02 4.75
C LYS A 233 0.00 1.05 6.12
N TYR A 234 0.70 0.63 7.18
CA TYR A 234 0.16 0.66 8.54
C TYR A 234 -0.07 2.10 8.98
N LEU A 235 0.95 2.94 8.81
CA LEU A 235 0.88 4.36 9.13
C LEU A 235 -0.27 5.05 8.38
N LYS A 236 -0.36 4.84 7.06
CA LYS A 236 -1.46 5.40 6.24
C LYS A 236 -2.84 4.89 6.68
N ALA A 237 -2.96 3.61 7.04
CA ALA A 237 -4.23 3.05 7.48
C ALA A 237 -4.69 3.66 8.82
N LYS A 238 -3.78 3.83 9.78
CA LYS A 238 -4.09 4.51 11.05
C LYS A 238 -4.44 5.98 10.85
N GLN A 239 -3.64 6.72 10.07
CA GLN A 239 -3.90 8.13 9.78
C GLN A 239 -5.25 8.32 9.08
N ARG A 240 -5.59 7.47 8.10
CA ARG A 240 -6.89 7.51 7.41
C ARG A 240 -8.04 7.25 8.37
N ARG A 241 -7.91 6.24 9.24
CA ARG A 241 -8.93 5.92 10.23
C ARG A 241 -9.15 7.08 11.19
N ARG A 242 -8.09 7.69 11.72
CA ARG A 242 -8.21 8.88 12.56
C ARG A 242 -8.86 10.03 11.81
N PHE A 243 -8.45 10.31 10.58
CA PHE A 243 -9.04 11.40 9.80
C PHE A 243 -10.55 11.21 9.60
N GLN A 244 -11.00 9.98 9.38
CA GLN A 244 -12.42 9.64 9.31
C GLN A 244 -13.13 9.83 10.65
N GLU A 245 -12.51 9.43 11.75
CA GLU A 245 -13.05 9.60 13.11
C GLU A 245 -13.14 11.10 13.49
N THR A 246 -12.09 11.89 13.25
CA THR A 246 -12.06 13.33 13.52
C THR A 246 -12.98 14.12 12.59
N GLY A 247 -13.05 13.76 11.31
CA GLY A 247 -13.98 14.36 10.35
C GLY A 247 -15.44 14.06 10.68
N ALA A 248 -15.74 12.88 11.25
CA ALA A 248 -17.07 12.55 11.76
C ALA A 248 -17.45 13.40 12.99
N THR A 249 -16.51 13.64 13.93
CA THR A 249 -16.74 14.48 15.12
C THR A 249 -17.06 15.93 14.75
N VAL A 250 -16.39 16.49 13.74
CA VAL A 250 -16.63 17.88 13.29
C VAL A 250 -17.99 18.05 12.61
N ILE A 251 -18.53 16.99 12.00
CA ILE A 251 -19.87 17.02 11.39
C ILE A 251 -20.96 16.92 12.47
N THR A 252 -20.75 16.14 13.53
CA THR A 252 -21.75 16.02 14.61
C THR A 252 -21.90 17.30 15.43
N ASP A 253 -20.82 18.05 15.68
CA ASP A 253 -20.85 19.31 16.45
C ASP A 253 -21.44 20.51 15.68
N LYS A 254 -21.70 20.39 14.38
CA LYS A 254 -22.33 21.47 13.57
C LYS A 254 -23.85 21.32 13.42
N THR A 255 -24.46 20.37 14.13
CA THR A 255 -25.89 20.04 14.01
C THR A 255 -26.70 20.33 15.27
N GLU A 256 -26.16 21.07 16.24
CA GLU A 256 -26.90 21.62 17.38
C GLU A 256 -27.12 23.13 17.24
#